data_AF-A0A4Z1T6X1-F1
#
_entry.id   AF-A0A4Z1T6X1-F1
#
_cell.length_a   1.000
_cell.length_b   1.000
_cell.length_c   1.000
_cell.angle_alpha   90.00
_cell.angle_beta   90.00
_cell.angle_gamma   90.00
#
_symmetry.space_group_name_H-M   'P 1'
#
loop_
_entity.id
_entity.type
_entity.pdbx_description
1 polymer ?
#
loop_
_entity_poly.entity_id
_entity_poly.type
_entity_poly.pdbx_seq_one_letter_code
_entity_poly.pdbx_strand_id
1 'polypeptide(L)'
;MNKLIAVEACRCLAVIQDSIDVLERINCVTPTLFTLGLDFDTLLNKDLSLAMKKYQQTRTTLESLRTELSSVKAAGFKARLKSIQRKIEASTDLFQKAVKQLLILLAGENDFIPKLERAGIQVASLQPQQIIVGGGNRSGATGSVAGDLLGTQSQTGTIQGQGPQAYATVADVINILKSLHHVVSIEMRTSSSQEKQKKAVLAALAASERSSQAQIQSLRKELDVTTAQCNASEEQLELRITGVNEALHQNATEADAESTRLVEMCSSLELQSLDSYNKRINTIVPELAELQRKVNDICKRHRDQITEVQRSKRRSELQVRQWVKNYDERCKECDDLIYRLRYEVNISRDRIAVLEGIVNEYNAYLAERTSQFEGREEVWRQFMLTWELPAVVYETQHKEFA
;
A
#
# COMPACT_ATOMS: atom_id res chain seq x y z
N MET A 1 57.47 -5.62 -21.30
CA MET A 1 58.85 -5.88 -21.74
C MET A 1 58.92 -5.55 -23.22
N ASN A 2 59.48 -4.38 -23.53
CA ASN A 2 59.81 -4.04 -24.92
C ASN A 2 60.67 -5.20 -25.44
N LYS A 3 60.23 -5.85 -26.52
CA LYS A 3 60.94 -7.00 -27.11
C LYS A 3 62.42 -6.70 -27.32
N LEU A 4 62.73 -5.43 -27.59
CA LEU A 4 64.08 -4.88 -27.72
C LEU A 4 64.97 -5.08 -26.49
N ILE A 5 64.47 -4.83 -25.27
CA ILE A 5 65.25 -4.94 -24.03
C ILE A 5 65.59 -6.41 -23.73
N ALA A 6 64.63 -7.31 -23.98
CA ALA A 6 64.85 -8.75 -23.79
C ALA A 6 65.88 -9.29 -24.79
N VAL A 7 65.81 -8.86 -26.06
CA VAL A 7 66.78 -9.23 -27.10
C VAL A 7 68.18 -8.74 -26.75
N GLU A 8 68.32 -7.49 -26.31
CA GLU A 8 69.63 -6.93 -25.97
C GLU A 8 70.23 -7.58 -24.73
N ALA A 9 69.42 -7.89 -23.72
CA ALA A 9 69.89 -8.58 -22.53
C ALA A 9 70.30 -10.04 -22.80
N CYS A 10 69.59 -10.76 -23.68
CA CYS A 10 70.02 -12.07 -24.18
C CYS A 10 71.34 -11.98 -24.95
N ARG A 11 71.53 -10.92 -25.75
CA ARG A 11 72.78 -10.67 -26.48
C ARG A 11 73.96 -10.41 -25.52
N CYS A 12 73.75 -9.61 -24.48
CA CYS A 12 74.75 -9.38 -23.44
C CYS A 12 75.11 -10.65 -22.67
N LEU A 13 74.13 -11.48 -22.32
CA LEU A 13 74.37 -12.78 -21.68
C LEU A 13 75.19 -13.72 -22.59
N ALA A 14 74.89 -13.76 -23.89
CA ALA A 14 75.66 -14.53 -24.86
C ALA A 14 77.13 -14.06 -24.93
N VAL A 15 77.37 -12.75 -24.98
CA VAL A 15 78.74 -12.19 -24.97
C VAL A 15 79.51 -12.52 -23.70
N ILE A 16 78.85 -12.50 -22.53
CA ILE A 16 79.46 -12.88 -21.25
C ILE A 16 79.81 -14.37 -21.26
N GLN A 17 78.91 -15.23 -21.76
CA GLN A 17 79.16 -16.67 -21.88
C GLN A 17 80.31 -16.98 -22.84
N ASP A 18 80.33 -16.35 -24.02
CA ASP A 18 81.43 -16.48 -24.98
C ASP A 18 82.77 -16.07 -24.35
N SER A 19 82.76 -15.00 -23.54
CA SER A 19 83.96 -14.54 -22.82
C SER A 19 84.42 -15.54 -21.76
N ILE A 20 83.50 -16.17 -21.03
CA ILE A 20 83.80 -17.24 -20.07
C ILE A 20 84.45 -18.42 -20.79
N ASP A 21 83.83 -18.90 -21.87
CA ASP A 21 84.28 -20.08 -22.60
C ASP A 21 85.68 -19.88 -23.17
N VAL A 22 85.98 -18.70 -23.72
CA VAL A 22 87.31 -18.36 -24.24
C VAL A 22 88.36 -18.30 -23.13
N LEU A 23 88.05 -17.69 -22.00
CA LEU A 23 88.96 -17.63 -20.86
C LEU A 23 89.24 -19.02 -20.26
N GLU A 24 88.22 -19.89 -20.21
CA GLU A 24 88.38 -21.28 -19.77
C GLU A 24 89.32 -22.06 -20.70
N ARG A 25 89.16 -21.92 -22.02
CA ARG A 25 90.05 -22.55 -23.02
C ARG A 25 91.49 -22.07 -22.87
N ILE A 26 91.70 -20.78 -22.67
CA ILE A 26 93.05 -20.19 -22.48
C ILE A 26 93.68 -20.66 -21.19
N ASN A 27 92.90 -20.80 -20.11
CA ASN A 27 93.39 -21.29 -18.83
C ASN A 27 93.91 -22.73 -18.91
N CYS A 28 93.52 -23.50 -19.93
CA CYS A 28 94.01 -24.85 -20.19
C CYS A 28 95.36 -24.86 -20.93
N VAL A 29 95.78 -23.75 -21.57
CA VAL A 29 97.04 -23.66 -22.31
C VAL A 29 98.20 -23.34 -21.36
N THR A 30 98.57 -24.32 -20.55
CA THR A 30 99.67 -24.22 -19.57
C THR A 30 100.93 -24.94 -20.04
N PRO A 31 102.11 -24.65 -19.46
CA PRO A 31 103.36 -25.36 -19.83
C PRO A 31 103.24 -26.87 -19.65
N THR A 32 102.48 -27.30 -18.63
CA THR A 32 102.16 -28.70 -18.35
C THR A 32 101.53 -29.38 -19.56
N LEU A 33 100.62 -28.69 -20.28
CA LEU A 33 99.99 -29.22 -21.48
C LEU A 33 101.02 -29.62 -22.55
N PHE A 34 102.07 -28.83 -22.73
CA PHE A 34 103.13 -29.10 -23.71
C PHE A 34 104.11 -30.20 -23.29
N THR A 35 104.13 -30.55 -22.00
CA THR A 35 104.99 -31.64 -21.47
C THR A 35 104.34 -33.03 -21.59
N LEU A 36 103.04 -33.10 -21.89
CA LEU A 36 102.28 -34.34 -21.97
C LEU A 36 102.51 -35.15 -23.27
N GLY A 37 103.39 -34.68 -24.17
CA GLY A 37 103.77 -35.42 -25.38
C GLY A 37 102.65 -35.58 -26.42
N LEU A 38 101.65 -34.70 -26.38
CA LEU A 38 100.49 -34.74 -27.28
C LEU A 38 100.86 -34.30 -28.70
N ASP A 39 100.32 -35.00 -29.69
CA ASP A 39 100.40 -34.55 -31.07
C ASP A 39 99.29 -33.53 -31.37
N PHE A 40 99.62 -32.25 -31.15
CA PHE A 40 98.70 -31.14 -31.39
C PHE A 40 98.34 -30.96 -32.88
N ASP A 41 99.14 -31.46 -33.82
CA ASP A 41 98.86 -31.31 -35.26
C ASP A 41 97.75 -32.24 -35.74
N THR A 42 97.52 -33.37 -35.05
CA THR A 42 96.42 -34.30 -35.31
C THR A 42 95.21 -34.02 -34.42
N LEU A 43 95.42 -33.51 -33.21
CA LEU A 43 94.34 -33.21 -32.25
C LEU A 43 93.62 -31.88 -32.55
N LEU A 44 94.35 -30.87 -33.04
CA LEU A 44 93.85 -29.50 -33.24
C LEU A 44 93.99 -29.07 -34.70
N ASN A 45 93.32 -27.98 -35.07
CA ASN A 45 93.55 -27.37 -36.38
C ASN A 45 95.02 -26.92 -36.50
N LYS A 46 95.61 -27.09 -37.69
CA LYS A 46 97.00 -26.78 -38.01
C LYS A 46 97.39 -25.35 -37.60
N ASP A 47 96.49 -24.39 -37.81
CA ASP A 47 96.71 -22.99 -37.45
C ASP A 47 96.74 -22.76 -35.93
N LEU A 48 95.88 -23.47 -35.17
CA LEU A 48 95.85 -23.41 -33.71
C LEU A 48 97.07 -24.12 -33.10
N SER A 49 97.45 -25.29 -33.63
CA SER A 49 98.66 -26.00 -33.22
C SER A 49 99.92 -25.15 -33.44
N LEU A 50 100.04 -24.51 -34.61
CA LEU A 50 101.16 -23.61 -34.91
C LEU A 50 101.18 -22.40 -33.96
N ALA A 51 100.02 -21.81 -33.65
CA ALA A 51 99.90 -20.71 -32.71
C ALA A 51 100.26 -21.13 -31.27
N MET A 52 99.86 -22.32 -30.83
CA MET A 52 100.23 -22.88 -29.53
C MET A 52 101.73 -23.15 -29.42
N LYS A 53 102.35 -23.72 -30.46
CA LYS A 53 103.81 -23.92 -30.53
C LYS A 53 104.57 -22.58 -30.48
N LYS A 54 104.10 -21.58 -31.23
CA LYS A 54 104.67 -20.22 -31.23
C LYS A 54 104.50 -19.51 -29.88
N TYR A 55 103.36 -19.69 -29.23
CA TYR A 55 103.12 -19.22 -27.86
C TYR A 55 104.11 -19.86 -26.88
N GLN A 56 104.27 -21.18 -26.92
CA GLN A 56 105.20 -21.90 -26.05
C GLN A 56 106.67 -21.51 -26.31
N GLN A 57 107.07 -21.36 -27.58
CA GLN A 57 108.42 -20.93 -27.95
C GLN A 57 108.73 -19.50 -27.47
N THR A 58 107.79 -18.57 -27.68
CA THR A 58 107.98 -17.17 -27.23
C THR A 58 107.97 -17.06 -25.71
N ARG A 59 107.13 -17.86 -25.03
CA ARG A 59 107.09 -17.97 -23.57
C ARG A 59 108.41 -18.50 -22.99
N THR A 60 108.89 -19.65 -23.46
CA THR A 60 110.15 -20.26 -23.00
C THR A 60 111.35 -19.35 -23.24
N THR A 61 111.40 -18.67 -24.39
CA THR A 61 112.44 -17.65 -24.69
C THR A 61 112.38 -16.48 -23.70
N LEU A 62 111.17 -16.04 -23.33
CA LEU A 62 110.99 -14.95 -22.39
C LEU A 62 111.32 -15.37 -20.95
N GLU A 63 110.96 -16.59 -20.55
CA GLU A 63 111.35 -17.20 -19.27
C GLU A 63 112.87 -17.38 -19.18
N SER A 64 113.54 -17.86 -20.24
CA SER A 64 115.00 -18.01 -20.27
C SER A 64 115.73 -16.66 -20.24
N LEU A 65 115.20 -15.63 -20.91
CA LEU A 65 115.77 -14.28 -20.82
C LEU A 65 115.56 -13.65 -19.44
N ARG A 66 114.45 -13.97 -18.75
CA ARG A 66 114.21 -13.54 -17.36
C ARG A 66 115.14 -14.24 -16.37
N THR A 67 115.45 -15.52 -16.55
CA THR A 67 116.44 -16.23 -15.73
C THR A 67 117.88 -15.79 -16.05
N GLU A 68 118.18 -15.45 -17.31
CA GLU A 68 119.46 -14.82 -17.68
C GLU A 68 119.57 -13.41 -17.06
N LEU A 69 118.49 -12.62 -17.05
CA LEU A 69 118.47 -11.31 -16.41
C LEU A 69 118.74 -11.43 -14.90
N SER A 70 118.12 -12.39 -14.21
CA SER A 70 118.32 -12.56 -12.76
C SER A 70 119.75 -12.98 -12.43
N SER A 71 120.36 -13.88 -13.20
CA SER A 71 121.75 -14.30 -13.03
C SER A 71 122.76 -13.19 -13.36
N VAL A 72 122.55 -12.44 -14.45
CA VAL A 72 123.41 -11.31 -14.85
C VAL A 72 123.29 -10.13 -13.88
N LYS A 73 122.10 -9.90 -13.31
CA LYS A 73 121.89 -8.91 -12.23
C LYS A 73 122.64 -9.30 -10.96
N ALA A 74 122.66 -10.59 -10.61
CA ALA A 74 123.43 -11.09 -9.46
C ALA A 74 124.95 -10.99 -9.66
N ALA A 75 125.44 -11.15 -10.91
CA ALA A 75 126.87 -11.07 -11.26
C ALA A 75 127.41 -9.66 -11.55
N GLY A 76 126.56 -8.62 -11.56
CA GLY A 76 127.00 -7.21 -11.64
C GLY A 76 127.39 -6.65 -13.02
N PHE A 77 127.13 -7.36 -14.12
CA PHE A 77 127.52 -6.92 -15.47
C PHE A 77 126.56 -5.87 -16.07
N LYS A 78 126.80 -4.57 -15.80
CA LYS A 78 125.92 -3.45 -16.23
C LYS A 78 125.65 -3.34 -17.73
N ALA A 79 126.63 -3.60 -18.60
CA ALA A 79 126.44 -3.50 -20.06
C ALA A 79 125.58 -4.64 -20.62
N ARG A 80 125.74 -5.85 -20.08
CA ARG A 80 124.96 -7.03 -20.45
C ARG A 80 123.51 -6.93 -19.95
N LEU A 81 123.30 -6.25 -18.82
CA LEU A 81 121.98 -6.00 -18.25
C LEU A 81 121.08 -5.15 -19.16
N LYS A 82 121.59 -4.05 -19.72
CA LYS A 82 120.83 -3.22 -20.70
C LYS A 82 120.50 -3.98 -21.99
N SER A 83 121.40 -4.83 -22.46
CA SER A 83 121.19 -5.66 -23.65
C SER A 83 120.08 -6.70 -23.43
N ILE A 84 120.09 -7.38 -22.27
CA ILE A 84 119.05 -8.36 -21.91
C ILE A 84 117.70 -7.67 -21.69
N GLN A 85 117.65 -6.48 -21.10
CA GLN A 85 116.40 -5.71 -20.96
C GLN A 85 115.75 -5.42 -22.31
N ARG A 86 116.50 -4.94 -23.30
CA ARG A 86 115.97 -4.73 -24.67
C ARG A 86 115.50 -6.03 -25.33
N LYS A 87 116.21 -7.15 -25.09
CA LYS A 87 115.77 -8.47 -25.57
C LYS A 87 114.47 -8.90 -24.90
N ILE A 88 114.30 -8.64 -23.60
CA ILE A 88 113.05 -8.93 -22.88
C ILE A 88 111.90 -8.07 -23.41
N GLU A 89 112.11 -6.79 -23.67
CA GLU A 89 111.08 -5.92 -24.27
C GLU A 89 110.65 -6.45 -25.65
N ALA A 90 111.60 -6.73 -26.54
CA ALA A 90 111.31 -7.29 -27.86
C ALA A 90 110.63 -8.67 -27.80
N SER A 91 111.06 -9.55 -26.88
CA SER A 91 110.40 -10.84 -26.64
C SER A 91 109.03 -10.70 -25.99
N THR A 92 108.80 -9.66 -25.20
CA THR A 92 107.49 -9.35 -24.60
C THR A 92 106.50 -8.93 -25.69
N ASP A 93 106.92 -8.13 -26.66
CA ASP A 93 106.09 -7.75 -27.81
C ASP A 93 105.72 -8.98 -28.67
N LEU A 94 106.67 -9.87 -28.92
CA LEU A 94 106.44 -11.12 -29.64
C LEU A 94 105.49 -12.06 -28.87
N PHE A 95 105.67 -12.15 -27.55
CA PHE A 95 104.80 -12.93 -26.68
C PHE A 95 103.37 -12.36 -26.66
N GLN A 96 103.21 -11.04 -26.54
CA GLN A 96 101.89 -10.40 -26.61
C GLN A 96 101.19 -10.63 -27.95
N LYS A 97 101.92 -10.58 -29.07
CA LYS A 97 101.38 -10.91 -30.40
C LYS A 97 100.97 -12.39 -30.48
N ALA A 98 101.75 -13.30 -29.93
CA ALA A 98 101.42 -14.72 -29.89
C ALA A 98 100.17 -15.00 -29.01
N VAL A 99 100.06 -14.33 -27.87
CA VAL A 99 98.88 -14.40 -26.99
C VAL A 99 97.62 -13.89 -27.70
N LYS A 100 97.69 -12.73 -28.37
CA LYS A 100 96.56 -12.18 -29.14
C LYS A 100 96.11 -13.12 -30.26
N GLN A 101 97.06 -13.71 -31.00
CA GLN A 101 96.74 -14.67 -32.04
C GLN A 101 96.08 -15.93 -31.46
N LEU A 102 96.58 -16.43 -30.33
CA LEU A 102 96.03 -17.60 -29.65
C LEU A 102 94.61 -17.35 -29.12
N LEU A 103 94.35 -16.17 -28.53
CA LEU A 103 93.03 -15.71 -28.10
C LEU A 103 92.00 -15.77 -29.24
N ILE A 104 92.35 -15.23 -30.41
CA ILE A 104 91.44 -15.18 -31.57
C ILE A 104 91.13 -16.59 -32.08
N LEU A 105 92.14 -17.45 -32.18
CA LEU A 105 91.96 -18.82 -32.67
C LEU A 105 91.18 -19.70 -31.68
N LEU A 106 91.41 -19.54 -30.37
CA LEU A 106 90.65 -20.25 -29.33
C LEU A 106 89.20 -19.78 -29.23
N ALA A 107 88.91 -18.52 -29.58
CA ALA A 107 87.55 -18.02 -29.69
C ALA A 107 86.74 -18.73 -30.77
N GLY A 108 87.39 -19.16 -31.86
CA GLY A 108 86.75 -19.94 -32.92
C GLY A 108 86.65 -21.45 -32.65
N GLU A 109 87.35 -21.97 -31.64
CA GLU A 109 87.49 -23.42 -31.42
C GLU A 109 86.68 -23.91 -30.21
N ASN A 110 85.38 -24.15 -30.42
CA ASN A 110 84.45 -24.54 -29.35
C ASN A 110 84.72 -25.94 -28.78
N ASP A 111 85.34 -26.83 -29.56
CA ASP A 111 85.63 -28.20 -29.15
C ASP A 111 86.99 -28.37 -28.50
N PHE A 112 87.72 -27.29 -28.20
CA PHE A 112 89.08 -27.37 -27.67
C PHE A 112 89.18 -28.20 -26.38
N ILE A 113 88.37 -27.88 -25.37
CA ILE A 113 88.34 -28.61 -24.09
C ILE A 113 87.86 -30.07 -24.29
N PRO A 114 86.73 -30.35 -24.97
CA PRO A 114 86.31 -31.70 -25.29
C PRO A 114 87.36 -32.55 -26.04
N LYS A 115 88.13 -31.94 -26.95
CA LYS A 115 89.22 -32.62 -27.66
C LYS A 115 90.35 -33.01 -26.71
N LEU A 116 90.71 -32.15 -25.76
CA LEU A 116 91.70 -32.47 -24.73
C LEU A 116 91.22 -33.62 -23.82
N GLU A 117 89.96 -33.59 -23.39
CA GLU A 117 89.38 -34.65 -22.56
C GLU A 117 89.33 -36.00 -23.29
N ARG A 118 88.95 -36.00 -24.58
CA ARG A 118 88.98 -37.21 -25.43
C ARG A 118 90.39 -37.76 -25.63
N ALA A 119 91.40 -36.91 -25.59
CA ALA A 119 92.81 -37.31 -25.60
C ALA A 119 93.30 -37.85 -24.24
N GLY A 120 92.40 -38.00 -23.25
CA GLY A 120 92.71 -38.54 -21.92
C GLY A 120 93.29 -37.52 -20.94
N ILE A 121 93.20 -36.22 -21.26
CA ILE A 121 93.76 -35.16 -20.41
C ILE A 121 92.73 -34.72 -19.39
N GLN A 122 93.09 -34.78 -18.11
CA GLN A 122 92.28 -34.19 -17.06
C GLN A 122 92.46 -32.67 -17.08
N VAL A 123 91.50 -31.93 -17.63
CA VAL A 123 91.57 -30.46 -17.76
C VAL A 123 91.76 -29.77 -16.41
N ALA A 124 91.24 -30.35 -15.33
CA ALA A 124 91.45 -29.88 -13.95
C ALA A 124 92.91 -29.93 -13.48
N SER A 125 93.76 -30.83 -14.04
CA SER A 125 95.17 -30.93 -13.67
C SER A 125 96.07 -29.92 -14.40
N LEU A 126 95.55 -29.28 -15.46
CA LEU A 126 96.24 -28.25 -16.22
C LEU A 126 96.09 -26.85 -15.61
N GLN A 127 95.07 -26.66 -14.76
CA GLN A 127 94.84 -25.38 -14.09
C GLN A 127 95.86 -25.18 -12.97
N PRO A 128 96.37 -23.95 -12.75
CA PRO A 128 97.22 -23.69 -11.61
C PRO A 128 96.48 -24.06 -10.32
N GLN A 129 97.00 -25.04 -9.57
CA GLN A 129 96.51 -25.30 -8.22
C GLN A 129 96.61 -23.99 -7.46
N GLN A 130 95.47 -23.46 -7.02
CA GLN A 130 95.46 -22.33 -6.10
C GLN A 130 96.33 -22.75 -4.91
N ILE A 131 97.50 -22.11 -4.77
CA ILE A 131 98.27 -22.19 -3.55
C ILE A 131 97.39 -21.51 -2.51
N ILE A 132 96.58 -22.31 -1.81
CA ILE A 132 96.03 -21.90 -0.53
C ILE A 132 97.26 -21.66 0.34
N VAL A 133 97.61 -20.40 0.55
CA VAL A 133 98.59 -20.02 1.57
C VAL A 133 98.00 -20.48 2.90
N GLY A 134 98.41 -21.67 3.31
CA GLY A 134 98.03 -22.30 4.57
C GLY A 134 98.62 -21.50 5.72
N GLY A 135 97.79 -20.64 6.31
CA GLY A 135 97.96 -20.21 7.69
C GLY A 135 97.57 -21.35 8.62
N GLY A 136 98.55 -21.90 9.34
CA GLY A 136 98.35 -23.01 10.26
C GLY A 136 97.51 -22.65 11.49
N ASN A 137 96.81 -23.68 11.96
CA ASN A 137 96.30 -23.89 13.33
C ASN A 137 95.40 -22.81 13.96
N ARG A 138 94.11 -23.13 14.12
CA ARG A 138 93.59 -23.62 15.41
C ARG A 138 92.15 -24.15 15.31
N SER A 139 91.96 -25.22 16.07
CA SER A 139 90.79 -26.07 16.28
C SER A 139 89.49 -25.37 16.66
N GLY A 140 88.35 -26.01 16.38
CA GLY A 140 87.08 -25.72 17.06
C GLY A 140 85.82 -26.25 16.37
N ALA A 141 85.49 -27.52 16.61
CA ALA A 141 84.16 -28.08 16.87
C ALA A 141 82.89 -27.61 16.11
N THR A 142 82.25 -28.59 15.45
CA THR A 142 80.81 -28.96 15.49
C THR A 142 79.71 -27.90 15.31
N GLY A 143 78.79 -28.15 14.36
CA GLY A 143 77.44 -27.58 14.43
C GLY A 143 76.69 -27.57 13.10
N SER A 144 76.02 -28.67 12.78
CA SER A 144 74.91 -28.74 11.81
C SER A 144 73.77 -27.81 12.21
N VAL A 145 73.23 -26.98 11.29
CA VAL A 145 71.78 -26.78 11.04
C VAL A 145 71.59 -26.21 9.63
N ALA A 146 70.55 -26.71 8.95
CA ALA A 146 70.03 -26.29 7.66
C ALA A 146 69.56 -24.83 7.58
N GLY A 147 69.53 -24.32 6.34
CA GLY A 147 68.47 -23.47 5.80
C GLY A 147 68.23 -22.10 6.43
N ASP A 148 68.81 -21.05 5.86
CA ASP A 148 68.03 -20.00 5.19
C ASP A 148 68.99 -19.02 4.50
N LEU A 149 68.87 -18.94 3.16
CA LEU A 149 69.56 -17.99 2.31
C LEU A 149 68.57 -16.88 1.96
N LEU A 150 68.60 -15.78 2.72
CA LEU A 150 68.25 -14.42 2.27
C LEU A 150 68.47 -13.43 3.42
N GLY A 151 69.53 -12.63 3.31
CA GLY A 151 69.87 -11.60 4.29
C GLY A 151 71.04 -10.75 3.83
N THR A 152 70.72 -9.77 2.98
CA THR A 152 71.56 -8.62 2.63
C THR A 152 72.30 -8.02 3.83
N GLN A 153 73.63 -8.04 3.79
CA GLN A 153 74.46 -6.97 4.36
C GLN A 153 75.62 -6.68 3.42
N SER A 154 75.47 -5.58 2.68
CA SER A 154 76.58 -4.89 2.03
C SER A 154 77.45 -4.29 3.13
N GLN A 155 78.53 -4.98 3.50
CA GLN A 155 79.65 -4.35 4.19
C GLN A 155 80.47 -3.58 3.16
N THR A 156 80.20 -2.28 3.07
CA THR A 156 81.16 -1.28 2.59
C THR A 156 82.32 -1.22 3.59
N GLY A 157 83.30 -2.11 3.41
CA GLY A 157 84.60 -2.09 4.08
C GLY A 157 85.63 -1.39 3.21
N THR A 158 86.12 -0.26 3.68
CA THR A 158 87.23 0.53 3.16
C THR A 158 88.46 -0.32 2.82
N ILE A 159 88.86 -0.34 1.54
CA ILE A 159 90.17 -0.82 1.10
C ILE A 159 91.20 0.27 1.39
N GLN A 160 91.80 0.24 2.59
CA GLN A 160 93.10 0.88 2.83
C GLN A 160 94.21 -0.14 2.58
N GLY A 161 95.21 0.31 1.82
CA GLY A 161 96.16 -0.53 1.11
C GLY A 161 97.28 -1.15 1.93
N GLN A 162 97.99 -2.08 1.29
CA GLN A 162 99.45 -2.14 1.10
C GLN A 162 99.82 -3.51 0.50
N GLY A 163 100.66 -3.51 -0.54
CA GLY A 163 101.24 -4.72 -1.16
C GLY A 163 100.95 -4.82 -2.65
N PRO A 164 101.92 -5.26 -3.48
CA PRO A 164 101.89 -5.12 -4.93
C PRO A 164 100.67 -5.84 -5.51
N GLN A 165 100.02 -5.19 -6.49
CA GLN A 165 98.83 -5.68 -7.16
C GLN A 165 98.91 -7.19 -7.43
N ALA A 166 98.11 -7.96 -6.69
CA ALA A 166 97.74 -9.30 -7.09
C ALA A 166 96.96 -9.13 -8.39
N TYR A 167 97.63 -9.34 -9.52
CA TYR A 167 96.96 -9.41 -10.82
C TYR A 167 95.81 -10.41 -10.68
N ALA A 168 94.57 -9.97 -10.93
CA ALA A 168 93.41 -10.86 -10.96
C ALA A 168 93.74 -12.02 -11.91
N THR A 169 93.69 -13.25 -11.39
CA THR A 169 93.98 -14.41 -12.22
C THR A 169 92.86 -14.61 -13.23
N VAL A 170 93.13 -15.33 -14.32
CA VAL A 170 92.10 -15.70 -15.31
C VAL A 170 90.92 -16.42 -14.62
N ALA A 171 91.18 -17.20 -13.57
CA ALA A 171 90.16 -17.86 -12.76
C ALA A 171 89.26 -16.87 -12.00
N ASP A 172 89.82 -15.79 -11.43
CA ASP A 172 89.04 -14.76 -10.74
C ASP A 172 88.09 -14.03 -11.70
N VAL A 173 88.56 -13.75 -12.92
CA VAL A 173 87.76 -13.12 -13.98
C VAL A 173 86.62 -14.04 -14.44
N ILE A 174 86.88 -15.34 -14.62
CA ILE A 174 85.85 -16.34 -14.95
C ILE A 174 84.76 -16.38 -13.87
N ASN A 175 85.13 -16.38 -12.59
CA ASN A 175 84.17 -16.42 -11.48
C ASN A 175 83.29 -15.17 -11.43
N ILE A 176 83.88 -13.98 -11.66
CA ILE A 176 83.12 -12.72 -11.73
C ILE A 176 82.13 -12.76 -12.90
N LEU A 177 82.56 -13.22 -14.08
CA LEU A 177 81.70 -13.31 -15.25
C LEU A 177 80.55 -14.33 -15.06
N LYS A 178 80.82 -15.49 -14.45
CA LYS A 178 79.79 -16.49 -14.10
C LYS A 178 78.76 -15.92 -13.13
N SER A 179 79.21 -15.17 -12.12
CA SER A 179 78.32 -14.48 -11.17
C SER A 179 77.46 -13.44 -11.87
N LEU A 180 78.05 -12.60 -12.73
CA LEU A 180 77.34 -11.58 -13.50
C LEU A 180 76.28 -12.20 -14.43
N HIS A 181 76.65 -13.26 -15.16
CA HIS A 181 75.73 -14.00 -16.02
C HIS A 181 74.53 -14.54 -15.23
N HIS A 182 74.78 -15.11 -14.05
CA HIS A 182 73.73 -15.64 -13.18
C HIS A 182 72.76 -14.56 -12.68
N VAL A 183 73.28 -13.44 -12.18
CA VAL A 183 72.47 -12.31 -11.69
C VAL A 183 71.58 -11.74 -12.78
N VAL A 184 72.15 -11.43 -13.95
CA VAL A 184 71.40 -10.87 -15.08
C VAL A 184 70.31 -11.84 -15.56
N SER A 185 70.61 -13.14 -15.60
CA SER A 185 69.62 -14.17 -15.94
C SER A 185 68.44 -14.22 -14.96
N ILE A 186 68.71 -14.11 -13.64
CA ILE A 186 67.66 -14.09 -12.61
C ILE A 186 66.79 -12.84 -12.75
N GLU A 187 67.41 -11.66 -12.86
CA GLU A 187 66.70 -10.39 -12.97
C GLU A 187 65.80 -10.35 -14.22
N MET A 188 66.29 -10.84 -15.36
CA MET A 188 65.48 -10.96 -16.58
C MET A 188 64.25 -11.85 -16.39
N ARG A 189 64.39 -13.00 -15.74
CA ARG A 189 63.27 -13.92 -15.48
C ARG A 189 62.24 -13.28 -14.56
N THR A 190 62.70 -12.64 -13.49
CA THR A 190 61.83 -11.96 -12.52
C THR A 190 61.09 -10.80 -13.17
N SER A 191 61.79 -9.96 -13.93
CA SER A 191 61.19 -8.83 -14.67
C SER A 191 60.15 -9.30 -15.69
N SER A 192 60.44 -10.38 -16.42
CA SER A 192 59.49 -11.00 -17.36
C SER A 192 58.24 -11.53 -16.66
N SER A 193 58.38 -12.17 -15.50
CA SER A 193 57.26 -12.66 -14.69
C SER A 193 56.38 -11.52 -14.18
N GLN A 194 56.99 -10.49 -13.60
CA GLN A 194 56.27 -9.29 -13.12
C GLN A 194 55.52 -8.59 -14.25
N GLU A 195 56.12 -8.49 -15.43
CA GLU A 195 55.47 -7.92 -16.61
C GLU A 195 54.24 -8.74 -17.06
N LYS A 196 54.35 -10.07 -17.08
CA LYS A 196 53.21 -10.95 -17.41
C LYS A 196 52.08 -10.77 -16.41
N GLN A 197 52.41 -10.67 -15.12
CA GLN A 197 51.42 -10.43 -14.07
C GLN A 197 50.74 -9.06 -14.24
N LYS A 198 51.51 -7.99 -14.48
CA LYS A 198 50.95 -6.66 -14.76
C LYS A 198 50.00 -6.67 -15.95
N LYS A 199 50.37 -7.35 -17.05
CA LYS A 199 49.48 -7.48 -18.22
C LYS A 199 48.20 -8.23 -17.91
N ALA A 200 48.26 -9.31 -17.12
CA ALA A 200 47.08 -10.05 -16.71
C ALA A 200 46.15 -9.18 -15.85
N VAL A 201 46.70 -8.42 -14.88
CA VAL A 201 45.92 -7.49 -14.05
C VAL A 201 45.28 -6.39 -14.90
N LEU A 202 46.02 -5.78 -15.82
CA LEU A 202 45.46 -4.76 -16.73
C LEU A 202 44.36 -5.31 -17.62
N ALA A 203 44.51 -6.54 -18.13
CA ALA A 203 43.47 -7.18 -18.93
C ALA A 203 42.21 -7.48 -18.11
N ALA A 204 42.35 -7.95 -16.87
CA ALA A 204 41.24 -8.17 -15.95
C ALA A 204 40.54 -6.85 -15.59
N LEU A 205 41.30 -5.78 -15.34
CA LEU A 205 40.77 -4.45 -15.04
C LEU A 205 39.98 -3.89 -16.23
N ALA A 206 40.52 -4.01 -17.45
CA ALA A 206 39.82 -3.58 -18.67
C ALA A 206 38.55 -4.40 -18.95
N ALA A 207 38.53 -5.70 -18.63
CA ALA A 207 37.32 -6.51 -18.74
C ALA A 207 36.26 -6.10 -17.71
N SER A 208 36.67 -5.85 -16.46
CA SER A 208 35.80 -5.33 -15.40
C SER A 208 35.22 -3.96 -15.76
N GLU A 209 36.03 -3.05 -16.30
CA GLU A 209 35.58 -1.73 -16.75
C GLU A 209 34.52 -1.83 -17.85
N ARG A 210 34.73 -2.68 -18.86
CA ARG A 210 33.72 -2.91 -19.91
C ARG A 210 32.42 -3.48 -19.36
N SER A 211 32.51 -4.42 -18.41
CA SER A 211 31.33 -4.99 -17.75
C SER A 211 30.57 -3.93 -16.96
N SER A 212 31.29 -3.09 -16.21
CA SER A 212 30.71 -1.99 -15.44
C SER A 212 30.05 -0.95 -16.36
N GLN A 213 30.70 -0.58 -17.47
CA GLN A 213 30.12 0.32 -18.46
C GLN A 213 28.84 -0.26 -19.09
N ALA A 214 28.82 -1.56 -19.42
CA ALA A 214 27.62 -2.22 -19.93
C ALA A 214 26.47 -2.21 -18.90
N GLN A 215 26.77 -2.45 -17.63
CA GLN A 215 25.79 -2.38 -16.55
C GLN A 215 25.24 -0.96 -16.35
N ILE A 216 26.11 0.06 -16.39
CA ILE A 216 25.70 1.47 -16.34
C ILE A 216 24.78 1.82 -17.52
N GLN A 217 25.09 1.34 -18.73
CA GLN A 217 24.23 1.55 -19.90
C GLN A 217 22.86 0.87 -19.76
N SER A 218 22.81 -0.34 -19.17
CA SER A 218 21.55 -1.02 -18.86
C SER A 218 20.71 -0.22 -17.87
N LEU A 219 21.31 0.22 -16.76
CA LEU A 219 20.63 1.01 -15.73
C LEU A 219 20.12 2.35 -16.27
N ARG A 220 20.85 3.00 -17.18
CA ARG A 220 20.38 4.23 -17.86
C ARG A 220 19.13 3.96 -18.70
N LYS A 221 19.09 2.85 -19.45
CA LYS A 221 17.90 2.47 -20.22
C LYS A 221 16.71 2.17 -19.31
N GLU A 222 16.93 1.46 -18.21
CA GLU A 222 15.88 1.19 -17.22
C GLU A 222 15.35 2.48 -16.59
N LEU A 223 16.24 3.43 -16.28
CA LEU A 223 15.85 4.74 -15.78
C LEU A 223 14.98 5.49 -16.81
N ASP A 224 15.41 5.56 -18.08
CA ASP A 224 14.66 6.24 -19.14
C ASP A 224 13.25 5.65 -19.31
N VAL A 225 13.13 4.30 -19.29
CA VAL A 225 11.84 3.61 -19.36
C VAL A 225 10.97 3.92 -18.15
N THR A 226 11.54 3.91 -16.95
CA THR A 226 10.81 4.18 -15.71
C THR A 226 10.34 5.63 -15.65
N THR A 227 11.18 6.58 -16.05
CA THR A 227 10.81 8.00 -16.14
C THR A 227 9.68 8.22 -17.15
N ALA A 228 9.75 7.56 -18.32
CA ALA A 228 8.66 7.65 -19.30
C ALA A 228 7.33 7.08 -18.75
N GLN A 229 7.38 5.98 -18.00
CA GLN A 229 6.19 5.40 -17.35
C GLN A 229 5.62 6.32 -16.27
N CYS A 230 6.47 6.92 -15.43
CA CYS A 230 6.03 7.90 -14.45
C CYS A 230 5.31 9.09 -15.11
N ASN A 231 5.91 9.70 -16.13
CA ASN A 231 5.32 10.84 -16.84
C ASN A 231 3.96 10.47 -17.46
N ALA A 232 3.87 9.31 -18.11
CA ALA A 232 2.61 8.83 -18.66
C ALA A 232 1.54 8.59 -17.58
N SER A 233 1.93 8.07 -16.41
CA SER A 233 1.01 7.89 -15.29
C SER A 233 0.54 9.22 -14.69
N GLU A 234 1.42 10.22 -14.64
CA GLU A 234 1.08 11.57 -14.14
C GLU A 234 0.08 12.25 -15.07
N GLU A 235 0.30 12.21 -16.40
CA GLU A 235 -0.65 12.71 -17.40
C GLU A 235 -2.02 12.01 -17.28
N GLN A 236 -2.03 10.69 -17.08
CA GLN A 236 -3.28 9.94 -16.91
C GLN A 236 -4.01 10.31 -15.61
N LEU A 237 -3.29 10.55 -14.53
CA LEU A 237 -3.87 10.99 -13.26
C LEU A 237 -4.43 12.41 -13.39
N GLU A 238 -3.74 13.31 -14.06
CA GLU A 238 -4.21 14.68 -14.31
C GLU A 238 -5.51 14.69 -15.15
N LEU A 239 -5.57 13.86 -16.19
CA LEU A 239 -6.79 13.65 -16.98
C LEU A 239 -7.94 13.06 -16.14
N ARG A 240 -7.65 12.17 -15.19
CA ARG A 240 -8.67 11.64 -14.28
C ARG A 240 -9.14 12.66 -13.27
N ILE A 241 -8.24 13.46 -12.69
CA ILE A 241 -8.59 14.51 -11.73
C ILE A 241 -9.47 15.56 -12.39
N THR A 242 -9.11 15.99 -13.60
CA THR A 242 -9.93 16.93 -14.39
C THR A 242 -11.32 16.35 -14.69
N GLY A 243 -11.40 15.11 -15.17
CA GLY A 243 -12.69 14.45 -15.41
C GLY A 243 -13.56 14.27 -14.15
N VAL A 244 -12.95 13.96 -13.00
CA VAL A 244 -13.67 13.88 -11.72
C VAL A 244 -14.18 15.25 -11.28
N ASN A 245 -13.37 16.31 -11.42
CA ASN A 245 -13.79 17.66 -11.08
C ASN A 245 -14.93 18.16 -11.97
N GLU A 246 -14.89 17.87 -13.27
CA GLU A 246 -15.98 18.17 -14.20
C GLU A 246 -17.27 17.46 -13.80
N ALA A 247 -17.21 16.15 -13.51
CA ALA A 247 -18.36 15.38 -13.06
C ALA A 247 -18.91 15.88 -11.71
N LEU A 248 -18.03 16.27 -10.78
CA LEU A 248 -18.43 16.80 -9.48
C LEU A 248 -19.09 18.19 -9.62
N HIS A 249 -18.55 19.03 -10.50
CA HIS A 249 -19.15 20.34 -10.80
C HIS A 249 -20.52 20.18 -11.44
N GLN A 250 -20.65 19.29 -12.43
CA GLN A 250 -21.93 19.00 -13.07
C GLN A 250 -22.96 18.48 -12.05
N ASN A 251 -22.59 17.49 -11.24
CA ASN A 251 -23.48 16.98 -10.18
C ASN A 251 -23.89 18.07 -9.19
N ALA A 252 -22.99 18.98 -8.82
CA ALA A 252 -23.32 20.09 -7.94
C ALA A 252 -24.33 21.04 -8.60
N THR A 253 -24.15 21.36 -9.88
CA THR A 253 -25.10 22.21 -10.63
C THR A 253 -26.47 21.56 -10.81
N GLU A 254 -26.51 20.24 -11.08
CA GLU A 254 -27.77 19.49 -11.21
C GLU A 254 -28.50 19.40 -9.87
N ALA A 255 -27.77 19.15 -8.78
CA ALA A 255 -28.34 19.11 -7.44
C ALA A 255 -28.90 20.48 -7.00
N ASP A 256 -28.20 21.58 -7.30
CA ASP A 256 -28.66 22.93 -6.99
C ASP A 256 -29.90 23.33 -7.81
N ALA A 257 -29.92 22.96 -9.10
CA ALA A 257 -31.07 23.16 -9.96
C ALA A 257 -32.31 22.37 -9.47
N GLU A 258 -32.16 21.10 -9.10
CA GLU A 258 -33.28 20.30 -8.56
C GLU A 258 -33.71 20.81 -7.18
N SER A 259 -32.77 21.20 -6.32
CA SER A 259 -33.07 21.83 -5.03
C SER A 259 -33.92 23.09 -5.21
N THR A 260 -33.50 23.98 -6.11
CA THR A 260 -34.24 25.21 -6.43
C THR A 260 -35.64 24.89 -6.96
N ARG A 261 -35.75 23.94 -7.89
CA ARG A 261 -37.03 23.48 -8.45
C ARG A 261 -37.97 22.92 -7.39
N LEU A 262 -37.45 22.12 -6.45
CA LEU A 262 -38.24 21.57 -5.35
C LEU A 262 -38.72 22.66 -4.38
N VAL A 263 -37.87 23.65 -4.07
CA VAL A 263 -38.25 24.80 -3.24
C VAL A 263 -39.38 25.60 -3.90
N GLU A 264 -39.27 25.91 -5.19
CA GLU A 264 -40.31 26.59 -5.95
C GLU A 264 -41.62 25.79 -5.97
N MET A 265 -41.54 24.48 -6.18
CA MET A 265 -42.70 23.59 -6.17
C MET A 265 -43.38 23.58 -4.80
N CYS A 266 -42.63 23.43 -3.70
CA CYS A 266 -43.17 23.49 -2.34
C CYS A 266 -43.85 24.83 -2.06
N SER A 267 -43.20 25.95 -2.40
CA SER A 267 -43.79 27.29 -2.22
C SER A 267 -45.09 27.46 -3.01
N SER A 268 -45.13 26.95 -4.25
CA SER A 268 -46.35 26.99 -5.07
C SER A 268 -47.50 26.17 -4.47
N LEU A 269 -47.21 24.99 -3.91
CA LEU A 269 -48.19 24.13 -3.25
C LEU A 269 -48.70 24.76 -1.94
N GLU A 270 -47.82 25.38 -1.16
CA GLU A 270 -48.19 26.14 0.03
C GLU A 270 -49.17 27.27 -0.32
N LEU A 271 -48.85 28.07 -1.35
CA LEU A 271 -49.73 29.14 -1.83
C LEU A 271 -51.08 28.60 -2.32
N GLN A 272 -51.09 27.52 -3.11
CA GLN A 272 -52.33 26.89 -3.56
C GLN A 272 -53.19 26.40 -2.40
N SER A 273 -52.56 25.81 -1.37
CA SER A 273 -53.26 25.33 -0.18
C SER A 273 -53.90 26.50 0.59
N LEU A 274 -53.15 27.58 0.78
CA LEU A 274 -53.60 28.78 1.47
C LEU A 274 -54.77 29.43 0.73
N ASP A 275 -54.69 29.50 -0.60
CA ASP A 275 -55.76 30.04 -1.45
C ASP A 275 -57.04 29.19 -1.38
N SER A 276 -56.90 27.86 -1.33
CA SER A 276 -58.01 26.92 -1.12
C SER A 276 -58.67 27.08 0.25
N TYR A 277 -57.88 27.20 1.32
CA TYR A 277 -58.40 27.46 2.67
C TYR A 277 -59.11 28.81 2.74
N ASN A 278 -58.53 29.87 2.17
CA ASN A 278 -59.16 31.19 2.11
C ASN A 278 -60.48 31.18 1.35
N LYS A 279 -60.56 30.48 0.21
CA LYS A 279 -61.83 30.28 -0.52
C LYS A 279 -62.88 29.59 0.35
N ARG A 280 -62.50 28.52 1.06
CA ARG A 280 -63.41 27.81 1.99
C ARG A 280 -63.88 28.70 3.14
N ILE A 281 -62.97 29.45 3.76
CA ILE A 281 -63.31 30.41 4.84
C ILE A 281 -64.29 31.46 4.32
N ASN A 282 -64.00 32.04 3.15
CA ASN A 282 -64.86 33.06 2.52
C ASN A 282 -66.24 32.53 2.14
N THR A 283 -66.41 31.22 1.92
CA THR A 283 -67.73 30.60 1.71
C THR A 283 -68.44 30.29 3.04
N ILE A 284 -67.75 29.69 4.01
CA ILE A 284 -68.36 29.19 5.25
C ILE A 284 -68.76 30.33 6.19
N VAL A 285 -67.96 31.41 6.28
CA VAL A 285 -68.24 32.52 7.22
C VAL A 285 -69.58 33.22 6.89
N PRO A 286 -69.89 33.57 5.63
CA PRO A 286 -71.21 34.09 5.26
C PRO A 286 -72.35 33.11 5.53
N GLU A 287 -72.19 31.83 5.24
CA GLU A 287 -73.21 30.80 5.51
C GLU A 287 -73.52 30.67 7.00
N LEU A 288 -72.48 30.70 7.85
CA LEU A 288 -72.64 30.74 9.31
C LEU A 288 -73.39 31.99 9.76
N ALA A 289 -73.05 33.16 9.22
CA ALA A 289 -73.74 34.40 9.53
C ALA A 289 -75.22 34.36 9.08
N GLU A 290 -75.51 33.76 7.92
CA GLU A 290 -76.87 33.56 7.43
C GLU A 290 -77.67 32.60 8.33
N LEU A 291 -77.06 31.47 8.74
CA LEU A 291 -77.65 30.53 9.68
C LEU A 291 -77.93 31.19 11.03
N GLN A 292 -76.98 31.97 11.55
CA GLN A 292 -77.16 32.73 12.78
C GLN A 292 -78.33 33.74 12.66
N ARG A 293 -78.46 34.41 11.52
CA ARG A 293 -79.61 35.29 11.23
C ARG A 293 -80.93 34.51 11.21
N LYS A 294 -80.98 33.36 10.53
CA LYS A 294 -82.17 32.49 10.47
C LYS A 294 -82.58 31.99 11.86
N VAL A 295 -81.61 31.58 12.69
CA VAL A 295 -81.86 31.18 14.08
C VAL A 295 -82.43 32.34 14.89
N ASN A 296 -81.85 33.54 14.78
CA ASN A 296 -82.38 34.73 15.45
C ASN A 296 -83.81 35.06 15.02
N ASP A 297 -84.12 34.96 13.72
CA ASP A 297 -85.46 35.18 13.18
C ASP A 297 -86.47 34.12 13.68
N ILE A 298 -86.06 32.85 13.80
CA ILE A 298 -86.89 31.78 14.39
C ILE A 298 -87.12 32.07 15.88
N CYS A 299 -86.08 32.39 16.65
CA CYS A 299 -86.18 32.73 18.07
C CYS A 299 -87.07 33.96 18.32
N LYS A 300 -87.05 34.94 17.41
CA LYS A 300 -87.95 36.11 17.46
C LYS A 300 -89.39 35.69 17.18
N ARG A 301 -89.65 34.97 16.08
CA ARG A 301 -90.99 34.45 15.76
C ARG A 301 -91.58 33.60 16.87
N HIS A 302 -90.77 32.75 17.50
CA HIS A 302 -91.21 31.92 18.61
C HIS A 302 -91.60 32.75 19.83
N ARG A 303 -90.80 33.79 20.17
CA ARG A 303 -91.16 34.74 21.23
C ARG A 303 -92.47 35.47 20.92
N ASP A 304 -92.65 35.94 19.69
CA ASP A 304 -93.87 36.62 19.27
C ASP A 304 -95.10 35.67 19.37
N GLN A 305 -94.96 34.42 18.93
CA GLN A 305 -96.00 33.39 19.07
C GLN A 305 -96.37 33.12 20.53
N ILE A 306 -95.38 33.00 21.43
CA ILE A 306 -95.65 32.83 22.87
C ILE A 306 -96.47 34.01 23.40
N THR A 307 -96.11 35.25 23.03
CA THR A 307 -96.86 36.43 23.49
C THR A 307 -98.29 36.45 22.96
N GLU A 308 -98.52 36.04 21.70
CA GLU A 308 -99.86 35.98 21.13
C GLU A 308 -100.71 34.87 21.77
N VAL A 309 -100.12 33.70 22.03
CA VAL A 309 -100.81 32.62 22.79
C VAL A 309 -101.20 33.11 24.17
N GLN A 310 -100.33 33.83 24.88
CA GLN A 310 -100.66 34.40 26.19
C GLN A 310 -101.78 35.46 26.11
N ARG A 311 -101.78 36.31 25.09
CA ARG A 311 -102.87 37.28 24.85
C ARG A 311 -104.19 36.58 24.53
N SER A 312 -104.15 35.55 23.68
CA SER A 312 -105.31 34.73 23.34
C SER A 312 -105.87 34.05 24.60
N LYS A 313 -105.02 33.41 25.41
CA LYS A 313 -105.39 32.82 26.70
C LYS A 313 -106.11 33.83 27.61
N ARG A 314 -105.56 35.04 27.77
CA ARG A 314 -106.21 36.10 28.57
C ARG A 314 -107.59 36.49 28.04
N ARG A 315 -107.74 36.62 26.71
CA ARG A 315 -109.04 36.90 26.07
C ARG A 315 -110.05 35.77 26.33
N SER A 316 -109.64 34.52 26.14
CA SER A 316 -110.49 33.36 26.41
C SER A 316 -110.88 33.25 27.89
N GLU A 317 -109.96 33.49 28.83
CA GLU A 317 -110.26 33.50 30.27
C GLU A 317 -111.30 34.58 30.62
N LEU A 318 -111.19 35.78 30.04
CA LEU A 318 -112.18 36.85 30.20
C LEU A 318 -113.55 36.45 29.63
N GLN A 319 -113.57 35.84 28.44
CA GLN A 319 -114.80 35.37 27.81
C GLN A 319 -115.50 34.29 28.63
N VAL A 320 -114.73 33.31 29.16
CA VAL A 320 -115.27 32.28 30.05
C VAL A 320 -115.86 32.90 31.32
N ARG A 321 -115.18 33.87 31.94
CA ARG A 321 -115.74 34.60 33.10
C ARG A 321 -117.05 35.30 32.77
N GLN A 322 -117.15 35.91 31.59
CA GLN A 322 -118.37 36.56 31.13
C GLN A 322 -119.51 35.55 30.92
N TRP A 323 -119.21 34.40 30.31
CA TRP A 323 -120.20 33.34 30.12
C TRP A 323 -120.70 32.76 31.45
N VAL A 324 -119.81 32.54 32.41
CA VAL A 324 -120.20 32.09 33.76
C VAL A 324 -121.12 33.12 34.42
N LYS A 325 -120.78 34.41 34.37
CA LYS A 325 -121.62 35.47 34.91
C LYS A 325 -123.02 35.49 34.26
N ASN A 326 -123.10 35.44 32.93
CA ASN A 326 -124.38 35.42 32.22
C ASN A 326 -125.19 34.15 32.54
N TYR A 327 -124.53 33.01 32.73
CA TYR A 327 -125.18 31.76 33.12
C TYR A 327 -125.75 31.86 34.54
N ASP A 328 -124.99 32.40 35.50
CA ASP A 328 -125.46 32.64 36.87
C ASP A 328 -126.67 33.59 36.91
N GLU A 329 -126.66 34.65 36.09
CA GLU A 329 -127.80 35.57 35.95
C GLU A 329 -129.05 34.83 35.44
N ARG A 330 -128.92 33.98 34.41
CA ARG A 330 -130.03 33.14 33.93
C ARG A 330 -130.53 32.13 34.95
N CYS A 331 -129.63 31.54 35.75
CA CYS A 331 -130.02 30.64 36.83
C CYS A 331 -130.86 31.38 37.88
N LYS A 332 -130.49 32.61 38.24
CA LYS A 332 -131.30 33.44 39.15
C LYS A 332 -132.69 33.74 38.57
N GLU A 333 -132.77 34.09 37.29
CA GLU A 333 -134.07 34.30 36.62
C GLU A 333 -134.95 33.05 36.66
N CYS A 334 -134.34 31.86 36.43
CA CYS A 334 -135.03 30.58 36.55
C CYS A 334 -135.49 30.30 37.99
N ASP A 335 -134.64 30.55 38.99
CA ASP A 335 -134.99 30.36 40.41
C ASP A 335 -136.14 31.28 40.83
N ASP A 336 -136.14 32.54 40.39
CA ASP A 336 -137.23 33.48 40.61
C ASP A 336 -138.54 33.00 39.96
N LEU A 337 -138.47 32.45 38.74
CA LEU A 337 -139.62 31.87 38.07
C LEU A 337 -140.16 30.65 38.82
N ILE A 338 -139.28 29.74 39.26
CA ILE A 338 -139.65 28.58 40.08
C ILE A 338 -140.33 29.04 41.37
N TYR A 339 -139.81 30.07 42.03
CA TYR A 339 -140.39 30.64 43.23
C TYR A 339 -141.81 31.16 43.00
N ARG A 340 -142.03 31.94 41.93
CA ARG A 340 -143.37 32.43 41.55
C ARG A 340 -144.35 31.30 41.27
N LEU A 341 -143.93 30.32 40.47
CA LEU A 341 -144.77 29.15 40.16
C LEU A 341 -145.12 28.36 41.41
N ARG A 342 -144.17 28.14 42.33
CA ARG A 342 -144.46 27.50 43.63
C ARG A 342 -145.48 28.29 44.44
N TYR A 343 -145.38 29.62 44.45
CA TYR A 343 -146.35 30.48 45.12
C TYR A 343 -147.75 30.38 44.50
N GLU A 344 -147.85 30.40 43.17
CA GLU A 344 -149.12 30.22 42.44
C GLU A 344 -149.75 28.84 42.68
N VAL A 345 -148.94 27.79 42.71
CA VAL A 345 -149.39 26.43 43.05
C VAL A 345 -149.92 26.37 44.47
N ASN A 346 -149.26 27.02 45.44
CA ASN A 346 -149.74 27.08 46.82
C ASN A 346 -151.09 27.81 46.92
N ILE A 347 -151.25 28.97 46.28
CA ILE A 347 -152.54 29.67 46.22
C ILE A 347 -153.61 28.76 45.60
N SER A 348 -153.29 28.09 44.50
CA SER A 348 -154.22 27.18 43.82
C SER A 348 -154.62 26.01 44.73
N ARG A 349 -153.68 25.50 45.54
CA ARG A 349 -153.92 24.44 46.53
C ARG A 349 -154.84 24.91 47.65
N ASP A 350 -154.63 26.11 48.18
CA ASP A 350 -155.52 26.70 49.18
C ASP A 350 -156.93 26.90 48.62
N ARG A 351 -157.03 27.30 47.35
CA ARG A 351 -158.31 27.49 46.64
C ARG A 351 -159.04 26.17 46.40
N ILE A 352 -158.31 25.10 46.05
CA ILE A 352 -158.84 23.74 45.96
C ILE A 352 -159.35 23.29 47.33
N ALA A 353 -158.59 23.50 48.41
CA ALA A 353 -159.01 23.13 49.76
C ALA A 353 -160.31 23.83 50.18
N VAL A 354 -160.48 25.12 49.82
CA VAL A 354 -161.74 25.84 50.04
C VAL A 354 -162.90 25.22 49.25
N LEU A 355 -162.68 24.88 47.97
CA LEU A 355 -163.70 24.25 47.13
C LEU A 355 -164.06 22.84 47.64
N GLU A 356 -163.09 22.06 48.09
CA GLU A 356 -163.31 20.75 48.74
C GLU A 356 -164.16 20.91 50.00
N GLY A 357 -163.92 21.96 50.80
CA GLY A 357 -164.77 22.30 51.95
C GLY A 357 -166.24 22.53 51.56
N ILE A 358 -166.47 23.33 50.52
CA ILE A 358 -167.82 23.62 50.00
C ILE A 358 -168.50 22.34 49.47
N VAL A 359 -167.77 21.50 48.73
CA VAL A 359 -168.29 20.22 48.23
C VAL A 359 -168.68 19.29 49.38
N ASN A 360 -167.87 19.24 50.43
CA ASN A 360 -168.18 18.43 51.61
C ASN A 360 -169.42 18.92 52.35
N GLU A 361 -169.59 20.24 52.52
CA GLU A 361 -170.82 20.83 53.09
C GLU A 361 -172.06 20.49 52.24
N TYR A 362 -171.94 20.59 50.91
CA TYR A 362 -173.01 20.23 50.00
C TYR A 362 -173.38 18.74 50.09
N ASN A 363 -172.39 17.85 50.16
CA ASN A 363 -172.61 16.41 50.32
C ASN A 363 -173.25 16.07 51.67
N ALA A 364 -172.87 16.75 52.76
CA ALA A 364 -173.50 16.59 54.06
C ALA A 364 -174.98 16.99 54.03
N TYR A 365 -175.30 18.12 53.39
CA TYR A 365 -176.68 18.55 53.17
C TYR A 365 -177.48 17.54 52.32
N LEU A 366 -176.87 16.98 51.27
CA LEU A 366 -177.50 15.99 50.40
C LEU A 366 -177.82 14.69 51.14
N ALA A 367 -176.90 14.22 51.99
CA ALA A 367 -177.11 13.03 52.84
C ALA A 367 -178.26 13.23 53.84
N GLU A 368 -178.35 14.41 54.46
CA GLU A 368 -179.44 14.76 55.39
C GLU A 368 -180.81 14.81 54.70
N ARG A 369 -180.86 15.34 53.48
CA ARG A 369 -182.08 15.36 52.67
C ARG A 369 -182.53 13.97 52.22
N THR A 370 -181.58 13.07 51.94
CA THR A 370 -181.86 11.70 51.47
C THR A 370 -182.42 10.84 52.61
N SER A 371 -181.93 11.00 53.84
CA SER A 371 -182.45 10.24 54.99
C SER A 371 -183.91 10.61 55.35
N GLN A 372 -184.35 11.84 55.07
CA GLN A 372 -185.75 12.25 55.26
C GLN A 372 -186.72 11.67 54.23
N PHE A 373 -186.24 11.21 53.07
CA PHE A 373 -187.06 10.60 52.03
C PHE A 373 -187.30 9.10 52.26
N GLU A 374 -186.29 8.36 52.74
CA GLU A 374 -186.42 6.92 53.04
C GLU A 374 -187.40 6.65 54.19
N GLY A 375 -187.48 7.54 55.19
CA GLY A 375 -188.47 7.43 56.27
C GLY A 375 -189.94 7.60 55.83
N ARG A 376 -190.21 8.21 54.66
CA ARG A 376 -191.58 8.38 54.12
C ARG A 376 -192.00 7.25 53.17
N GLU A 377 -191.07 6.61 52.48
CA GLU A 377 -191.37 5.47 51.59
C GLU A 377 -191.74 4.19 52.36
N GLU A 378 -191.12 3.93 53.51
CA GLU A 378 -191.41 2.74 54.34
C GLU A 378 -192.86 2.76 54.90
N VAL A 379 -193.37 3.94 55.27
CA VAL A 379 -194.75 4.14 55.74
C VAL A 379 -195.77 3.90 54.62
N TRP A 380 -195.43 4.28 53.38
CA TRP A 380 -196.30 4.09 52.21
C TRP A 380 -196.36 2.63 51.74
N ARG A 381 -195.25 1.89 51.88
CA ARG A 381 -195.17 0.45 51.56
C ARG A 381 -196.00 -0.43 52.50
N GLN A 382 -196.04 -0.11 53.80
CA GLN A 382 -196.90 -0.84 54.76
C GLN A 382 -198.40 -0.59 54.53
N PHE A 383 -198.79 0.55 53.95
CA PHE A 383 -200.18 0.87 53.64
C PHE A 383 -200.72 0.07 52.43
N MET A 384 -199.92 -0.13 51.38
CA MET A 384 -200.35 -0.79 50.12
C MET A 384 -200.67 -2.29 50.25
N LEU A 385 -200.13 -3.00 51.25
CA LEU A 385 -200.31 -4.46 51.39
C LEU A 385 -201.61 -4.88 52.11
N THR A 386 -202.42 -3.92 52.59
CA THR A 386 -203.67 -4.23 53.30
C THR A 386 -204.92 -4.33 52.41
N TRP A 387 -204.81 -4.16 51.08
CA TRP A 387 -205.96 -3.86 50.21
C TRP A 387 -206.10 -4.63 48.86
N GLU A 388 -205.70 -5.91 48.75
CA GLU A 388 -206.12 -6.71 47.56
C GLU A 388 -206.65 -8.14 47.88
N LEU A 389 -207.94 -8.34 47.60
CA LEU A 389 -208.71 -9.58 47.27
C LEU A 389 -210.07 -9.11 46.65
N PRO A 390 -210.85 -9.91 45.86
CA PRO A 390 -210.58 -10.97 44.87
C PRO A 390 -211.45 -10.85 43.57
N ALA A 391 -211.39 -11.80 42.62
CA ALA A 391 -212.44 -12.03 41.61
C ALA A 391 -212.71 -13.53 41.36
N VAL A 392 -213.98 -13.93 41.29
CA VAL A 392 -214.46 -15.34 41.36
C VAL A 392 -215.03 -15.82 40.00
N VAL A 393 -214.37 -16.84 39.41
CA VAL A 393 -214.83 -18.02 38.62
C VAL A 393 -215.60 -17.85 37.28
N TYR A 394 -215.12 -18.44 36.17
CA TYR A 394 -215.77 -19.54 35.37
C TYR A 394 -215.20 -19.76 33.94
N GLU A 395 -214.90 -21.01 33.60
CA GLU A 395 -215.02 -21.60 32.25
C GLU A 395 -215.57 -23.04 32.38
N THR A 396 -216.15 -23.54 31.30
CA THR A 396 -217.19 -24.57 31.06
C THR A 396 -216.97 -26.04 31.47
N GLN A 397 -218.10 -26.74 31.68
CA GLN A 397 -218.28 -28.19 31.94
C GLN A 397 -217.69 -29.12 30.85
N HIS A 398 -217.08 -30.27 31.23
CA HIS A 398 -216.95 -31.45 30.36
C HIS A 398 -217.03 -32.80 31.09
N LYS A 399 -218.22 -33.42 30.93
CA LYS A 399 -218.56 -34.84 30.73
C LYS A 399 -218.56 -35.85 31.90
N GLU A 400 -219.79 -36.34 32.15
CA GLU A 400 -220.25 -37.75 32.28
C GLU A 400 -219.58 -38.72 33.26
N PHE A 401 -220.45 -39.35 34.07
CA PHE A 401 -220.43 -40.73 34.57
C PHE A 401 -219.07 -41.45 34.71
N ALA A 402 -218.64 -41.64 35.96
CA ALA A 402 -218.90 -42.85 36.74
C ALA A 402 -219.08 -42.49 38.22
#